data_AF-D0WBF7-F1
#
_entry.id   AF-D0WBF7-F1
#
_cell.length_a   1.000
_cell.length_b   1.000
_cell.length_c   1.000
_cell.angle_alpha   90.00
_cell.angle_beta   90.00
_cell.angle_gamma   90.00
#
_symmetry.space_group_name_H-M   'P 1'
#
loop_
_entity.id
_entity.type
_entity.pdbx_description
1 polymer ?
#
loop_
_entity_poly.entity_id
_entity_poly.type
_entity_poly.pdbx_seq_one_letter_code
_entity_poly.pdbx_strand_id
1 'polypeptide(L)'
;MKLLIVVDKLLTGFDAPSATYLYIDKKMADHNLFQAICRVSRLDGESKTYGYVVDYRDLFKSLEKAFKDFTREAFGGYEPADVEGPVKDRLSTAKEDLETAWEAVQMMAENVPVPKTFPEYKAYFCGADDKINLQTEYQGKRLAFYRAAAKLIPPSVSA
;
A
#
# COMPACT_ATOMS: atom_id res chain seq x y z
N MET A 1 -4.50 -5.13 -25.63
CA MET A 1 -4.81 -3.69 -25.64
C MET A 1 -4.23 -3.09 -24.35
N LYS A 2 -3.53 -1.95 -24.37
CA LYS A 2 -2.79 -1.45 -23.18
C LYS A 2 -3.42 -0.24 -22.47
N LEU A 3 -4.31 0.51 -23.13
CA LEU A 3 -4.99 1.68 -22.57
C LEU A 3 -6.27 1.99 -23.36
N LEU A 4 -7.34 2.42 -22.68
CA LEU A 4 -8.58 2.91 -23.29
C LEU A 4 -8.93 4.27 -22.67
N ILE A 5 -9.05 5.31 -23.50
CA ILE A 5 -9.41 6.66 -23.06
C ILE A 5 -10.88 6.91 -23.36
N VAL A 6 -11.63 7.35 -22.35
CA VAL A 6 -13.10 7.47 -22.40
C VAL A 6 -13.54 8.82 -21.81
N VAL A 7 -14.68 9.35 -22.27
CA VAL A 7 -15.24 10.62 -21.79
C VAL A 7 -16.59 10.42 -21.07
N ASP A 8 -17.62 9.95 -21.79
CA ASP A 8 -18.97 9.75 -21.23
C ASP A 8 -19.59 8.38 -21.59
N LYS A 9 -19.32 7.88 -22.80
CA LYS A 9 -20.09 6.75 -23.38
C LYS A 9 -19.78 5.36 -22.83
N LEU A 10 -18.73 5.21 -22.03
CA LEU A 10 -18.32 3.90 -21.47
C LEU A 10 -18.45 3.84 -19.95
N LEU A 11 -19.10 4.82 -19.32
CA LEU A 11 -19.42 4.77 -17.89
C LEU A 11 -20.68 3.93 -17.61
N THR A 12 -21.48 3.64 -18.65
CA THR A 12 -22.62 2.72 -18.61
C THR A 12 -22.44 1.62 -19.66
N GLY A 13 -22.57 0.35 -19.24
CA GLY A 13 -22.54 -0.81 -20.15
C GLY A 13 -21.16 -1.34 -20.57
N PHE A 14 -20.06 -0.63 -20.34
CA PHE A 14 -18.71 -1.17 -20.52
C PHE A 14 -18.32 -2.02 -19.32
N ASP A 15 -17.85 -3.23 -19.58
CA ASP A 15 -17.40 -4.16 -18.57
C ASP A 15 -16.13 -4.84 -19.03
N ALA A 16 -15.04 -4.62 -18.29
CA ALA A 16 -13.74 -5.21 -18.56
C ALA A 16 -13.20 -5.78 -17.25
N PRO A 17 -13.56 -7.02 -16.89
CA PRO A 17 -13.06 -7.66 -15.67
C PRO A 17 -11.53 -7.64 -15.58
N SER A 18 -10.84 -7.71 -16.71
CA SER A 18 -9.38 -7.63 -16.79
C SER A 18 -8.78 -6.23 -16.57
N ALA A 19 -9.60 -5.19 -16.47
CA ALA A 19 -9.11 -3.85 -16.17
C ALA A 19 -8.68 -3.76 -14.70
N THR A 20 -7.40 -3.56 -14.46
CA THR A 20 -6.81 -3.44 -13.11
C THR A 20 -6.62 -1.99 -12.67
N TYR A 21 -6.53 -1.04 -13.61
CA TYR A 21 -6.27 0.37 -13.31
C TYR A 21 -7.35 1.28 -13.91
N LEU A 22 -7.85 2.23 -13.10
CA LEU A 22 -8.72 3.33 -13.51
C LEU A 22 -8.00 4.65 -13.27
N TYR A 23 -7.81 5.46 -14.32
CA TYR A 23 -7.27 6.81 -14.21
C TYR A 23 -8.40 7.82 -14.36
N ILE A 24 -8.56 8.72 -13.40
CA ILE A 24 -9.64 9.70 -13.37
C ILE A 24 -9.08 11.11 -13.48
N ASP A 25 -9.30 11.74 -14.64
CA ASP A 25 -9.08 13.18 -14.85
C ASP A 25 -10.39 13.88 -15.24
N LYS A 26 -11.47 13.56 -14.54
CA LYS A 26 -12.78 14.16 -14.75
C LYS A 26 -13.47 14.35 -13.42
N LYS A 27 -14.13 15.50 -13.24
CA LYS A 27 -15.00 15.70 -12.08
C LYS A 27 -16.20 14.75 -12.20
N MET A 28 -16.34 13.86 -11.23
CA MET A 28 -17.44 12.90 -11.12
C MET A 28 -17.74 12.64 -9.65
N ALA A 29 -18.99 12.36 -9.32
CA ALA A 29 -19.44 12.20 -7.94
C ALA A 29 -20.52 11.11 -7.84
N ASP A 30 -20.82 10.73 -6.60
CA ASP A 30 -21.95 9.89 -6.23
C ASP A 30 -22.02 8.58 -7.05
N HIS A 31 -23.18 8.30 -7.64
CA HIS A 31 -23.47 7.08 -8.40
C HIS A 31 -22.49 6.84 -9.57
N ASN A 32 -22.11 7.89 -10.30
CA ASN A 32 -21.25 7.75 -11.48
C ASN A 32 -19.83 7.32 -11.10
N LEU A 33 -19.31 7.86 -9.99
CA LEU A 33 -17.98 7.52 -9.47
C LEU A 33 -17.97 6.09 -8.93
N PHE A 34 -18.97 5.73 -8.12
CA PHE A 34 -19.10 4.38 -7.56
C PHE A 34 -19.19 3.33 -8.67
N GLN A 35 -20.05 3.55 -9.67
CA GLN A 35 -20.20 2.63 -10.79
C GLN A 35 -18.90 2.43 -11.58
N ALA A 36 -18.16 3.52 -11.86
CA ALA A 36 -16.89 3.46 -12.58
C ALA A 36 -15.86 2.58 -11.84
N ILE A 37 -15.80 2.70 -10.51
CA ILE A 37 -14.85 1.96 -9.68
C ILE A 37 -15.24 0.48 -9.57
N CYS A 38 -16.54 0.19 -9.42
CA CYS A 38 -17.02 -1.19 -9.43
C CYS A 38 -16.69 -1.94 -10.73
N ARG A 39 -16.45 -1.25 -11.85
CA ARG A 39 -15.99 -1.90 -13.10
C ARG A 39 -14.57 -2.43 -13.00
N VAL A 40 -13.69 -1.71 -12.31
CA VAL A 40 -12.27 -2.06 -12.18
C VAL A 40 -12.02 -2.99 -10.99
N SER A 41 -12.93 -3.04 -10.01
CA SER A 41 -12.86 -3.95 -8.86
C SER A 41 -13.54 -5.31 -9.08
N ARG A 42 -13.83 -5.72 -10.32
CA ARG A 42 -14.31 -7.10 -10.60
C ARG A 42 -13.17 -8.12 -10.52
N LEU A 43 -13.46 -9.30 -9.98
CA LEU A 43 -12.54 -10.43 -10.00
C LEU A 43 -12.30 -10.90 -11.44
N ASP A 44 -11.04 -11.18 -11.75
CA ASP A 44 -10.62 -11.73 -13.04
C ASP A 44 -9.43 -12.68 -12.81
N GLY A 45 -9.74 -13.97 -12.67
CA GLY A 45 -8.77 -14.99 -12.27
C GLY A 45 -8.22 -14.81 -10.85
N GLU A 46 -7.25 -15.66 -10.48
CA GLU A 46 -6.62 -15.64 -9.15
C GLU A 46 -5.57 -14.53 -8.99
N SER A 47 -5.07 -13.96 -10.09
CA SER A 47 -4.02 -12.94 -10.07
C SER A 47 -4.53 -11.56 -9.69
N LYS A 48 -5.84 -11.30 -9.79
CA LYS A 48 -6.45 -9.99 -9.55
C LYS A 48 -7.25 -9.97 -8.26
N THR A 49 -6.63 -9.43 -7.21
CA THR A 49 -7.23 -9.28 -5.88
C THR A 49 -7.90 -7.92 -5.69
N TYR A 50 -7.40 -6.87 -6.35
CA TYR A 50 -7.87 -5.49 -6.19
C TYR A 50 -7.84 -4.71 -7.51
N GLY A 51 -8.66 -3.66 -7.60
CA GLY A 51 -8.57 -2.63 -8.63
C GLY A 51 -7.87 -1.38 -8.10
N TYR A 52 -7.01 -0.77 -8.90
CA TYR A 52 -6.34 0.49 -8.57
C TYR A 52 -7.08 1.67 -9.20
N VAL A 53 -7.32 2.70 -8.39
CA VAL A 53 -7.90 3.97 -8.83
C VAL A 53 -6.84 5.05 -8.65
N VAL A 54 -6.49 5.72 -9.73
CA VAL A 54 -5.55 6.84 -9.77
C VAL A 54 -6.36 8.11 -10.02
N ASP A 55 -6.45 8.93 -8.98
CA ASP A 55 -7.31 10.11 -8.96
C ASP A 55 -6.47 11.40 -9.09
N TYR A 56 -6.70 12.15 -10.18
CA TYR A 56 -6.06 13.44 -10.43
C TYR A 56 -6.93 14.65 -10.04
N ARG A 57 -8.13 14.41 -9.50
CA ARG A 57 -9.14 15.45 -9.22
C ARG A 57 -9.51 15.56 -7.74
N ASP A 58 -8.84 14.81 -6.87
CA ASP A 58 -9.06 14.77 -5.42
C ASP A 58 -10.53 14.45 -5.06
N LEU A 59 -11.05 13.42 -5.71
CA LEU A 59 -12.37 12.85 -5.53
C LEU A 59 -12.43 11.80 -4.40
N PHE A 60 -11.33 11.51 -3.71
CA PHE A 60 -11.27 10.50 -2.65
C PHE A 60 -12.36 10.68 -1.58
N LYS A 61 -12.60 11.92 -1.13
CA LYS A 61 -13.69 12.21 -0.17
C LYS A 61 -15.07 11.93 -0.76
N SER A 62 -15.28 12.27 -2.03
CA SER A 62 -16.52 11.94 -2.76
C SER A 62 -16.68 10.44 -2.94
N LEU A 63 -15.57 9.73 -3.11
CA LEU A 63 -15.54 8.27 -3.20
C LEU A 63 -15.94 7.61 -1.89
N GLU A 64 -15.32 7.99 -0.77
CA GLU A 64 -15.65 7.46 0.55
C GLU A 64 -17.13 7.68 0.89
N LYS A 65 -17.63 8.89 0.59
CA LYS A 65 -19.04 9.22 0.80
C LYS A 65 -19.95 8.34 -0.05
N ALA A 66 -19.68 8.26 -1.36
CA ALA A 66 -20.46 7.43 -2.27
C ALA A 66 -20.45 5.96 -1.81
N PHE A 67 -19.28 5.42 -1.47
CA PHE A 67 -19.17 4.06 -0.93
C PHE A 67 -20.02 3.88 0.32
N LYS A 68 -19.88 4.74 1.34
CA LYS A 68 -20.67 4.66 2.58
C LYS A 68 -22.17 4.70 2.30
N ASP A 69 -22.61 5.56 1.39
CA ASP A 69 -24.02 5.69 1.04
C ASP A 69 -24.57 4.42 0.35
N PHE A 70 -23.79 3.79 -0.55
CA PHE A 70 -24.19 2.53 -1.23
C PHE A 70 -24.05 1.29 -0.36
N THR A 71 -22.99 1.21 0.44
CA THR A 71 -22.73 0.02 1.25
C THR A 71 -23.66 -0.07 2.45
N ARG A 72 -24.18 1.05 2.95
CA ARG A 72 -25.13 1.07 4.06
C ARG A 72 -26.41 0.27 3.77
N GLU A 73 -26.93 0.34 2.54
CA GLU A 73 -28.08 -0.48 2.14
C GLU A 73 -27.66 -1.89 1.69
N ALA A 74 -26.58 -2.00 0.91
CA ALA A 74 -26.16 -3.27 0.32
C ALA A 74 -25.61 -4.29 1.33
N PHE A 75 -25.00 -3.82 2.43
CA PHE A 75 -24.37 -4.67 3.45
C PHE A 75 -25.10 -4.65 4.79
N GLY A 76 -26.37 -4.23 4.84
CA GLY A 76 -27.15 -4.16 6.08
C GLY A 76 -27.32 -5.50 6.83
N GLY A 77 -26.94 -6.63 6.22
CA GLY A 77 -26.92 -7.96 6.84
C GLY A 77 -25.52 -8.54 7.10
N TYR A 78 -24.45 -7.78 6.90
CA TYR A 78 -23.07 -8.20 7.17
C TYR A 78 -22.55 -7.52 8.44
N GLU A 79 -21.65 -8.19 9.15
CA GLU A 79 -21.00 -7.60 10.33
C GLU A 79 -20.16 -6.39 9.91
N PRO A 80 -20.19 -5.28 10.66
CA PRO A 80 -19.44 -4.07 10.30
C PRO A 80 -17.95 -4.30 10.04
N ALA A 81 -17.35 -5.27 10.75
CA ALA A 81 -15.95 -5.67 10.59
C ALA A 81 -15.63 -6.30 9.21
N ASP A 82 -16.62 -6.95 8.57
CA ASP A 82 -16.46 -7.57 7.25
C ASP A 82 -16.61 -6.55 6.11
N VAL A 83 -17.07 -5.34 6.43
CA VAL A 83 -17.35 -4.25 5.47
C VAL A 83 -16.36 -3.08 5.67
N GLU A 84 -15.42 -3.21 6.61
CA GLU A 84 -14.47 -2.16 6.96
C GLU A 84 -13.27 -2.13 5.97
N GLY A 85 -12.88 -0.93 5.53
CA GLY A 85 -11.69 -0.72 4.69
C GLY A 85 -11.73 -1.10 3.19
N PRO A 86 -12.88 -1.07 2.47
CA PRO A 86 -12.92 -1.46 1.04
C PRO A 86 -12.17 -0.48 0.12
N VAL A 87 -12.01 0.77 0.57
CA VAL A 87 -11.23 1.80 -0.11
C VAL A 87 -10.11 2.20 0.82
N LYS A 88 -8.87 2.01 0.36
CA LYS A 88 -7.66 2.34 1.12
C LYS A 88 -6.84 3.35 0.36
N ASP A 89 -6.55 4.49 0.97
CA ASP A 89 -5.59 5.44 0.43
C ASP A 89 -4.18 4.85 0.57
N ARG A 90 -3.67 4.36 -0.57
CA ARG A 90 -2.36 3.73 -0.64
C ARG A 90 -1.23 4.72 -0.41
N LEU A 91 -1.42 6.01 -0.69
CA LEU A 91 -0.38 7.01 -0.55
C LEU A 91 -0.16 7.37 0.93
N SER A 92 -1.23 7.67 1.66
CA SER A 92 -1.15 7.93 3.11
C SER A 92 -0.65 6.70 3.85
N THR A 93 -1.22 5.51 3.57
CA THR A 93 -0.75 4.26 4.20
C THR A 93 0.73 4.02 3.91
N ALA A 94 1.18 4.14 2.65
CA ALA A 94 2.59 3.90 2.33
C ALA A 94 3.52 4.90 3.02
N LYS A 95 3.06 6.14 3.23
CA LYS A 95 3.80 7.15 3.98
C LYS A 95 3.91 6.77 5.46
N GLU A 96 2.81 6.37 6.10
CA GLU A 96 2.81 5.90 7.49
C GLU A 96 3.70 4.66 7.68
N ASP A 97 3.61 3.71 6.74
CA ASP A 97 4.44 2.50 6.74
C ASP A 97 5.94 2.85 6.63
N LEU A 98 6.27 3.81 5.76
CA LEU A 98 7.63 4.31 5.56
C LEU A 98 8.15 5.02 6.82
N GLU A 99 7.35 5.92 7.40
CA GLU A 99 7.70 6.64 8.63
C GLU A 99 7.93 5.66 9.78
N THR A 100 7.04 4.70 9.97
CA THR A 100 7.17 3.64 10.98
C THR A 100 8.44 2.81 10.78
N ALA A 101 8.75 2.42 9.54
CA ALA A 101 9.95 1.67 9.22
C ALA A 101 11.23 2.49 9.46
N TRP A 102 11.19 3.79 9.13
CA TRP A 102 12.30 4.72 9.34
C TRP A 102 12.58 4.92 10.82
N GLU A 103 11.55 5.18 11.62
CA GLU A 103 11.66 5.32 13.07
C GLU A 103 12.26 4.07 13.71
N ALA A 104 11.80 2.88 13.30
CA ALA A 104 12.35 1.62 13.80
C ALA A 104 13.87 1.51 13.53
N VAL A 105 14.33 1.90 12.35
CA VAL A 105 15.77 1.91 12.02
C VAL A 105 16.51 2.96 12.83
N GLN A 106 15.94 4.16 13.00
CA GLN A 106 16.54 5.22 13.81
C GLN A 106 16.70 4.81 15.28
N MET A 107 15.67 4.24 15.90
CA MET A 107 15.74 3.74 17.28
C MET A 107 16.83 2.69 17.45
N MET A 108 17.00 1.80 16.48
CA MET A 108 18.11 0.82 16.52
C MET A 108 19.48 1.52 16.38
N ALA A 109 19.58 2.54 15.55
CA ALA A 109 20.79 3.34 15.35
C ALA A 109 21.14 4.26 16.53
N GLU A 110 20.18 4.65 17.36
CA GLU A 110 20.43 5.44 18.57
C GLU A 110 21.26 4.67 19.62
N ASN A 111 21.08 3.36 19.68
CA ASN A 111 21.81 2.48 20.58
C ASN A 111 23.27 2.23 20.15
N VAL A 112 23.66 2.70 18.97
CA VAL A 112 25.04 2.61 18.47
C VAL A 112 25.89 3.69 19.16
N PRO A 113 27.05 3.33 19.74
CA PRO A 113 27.92 4.29 20.40
C PRO A 113 28.43 5.36 19.42
N VAL A 114 28.63 6.58 19.92
CA VAL A 114 29.33 7.64 19.19
C VAL A 114 30.78 7.18 18.90
N PRO A 115 31.36 7.49 17.72
CA PRO A 115 30.95 8.49 16.72
C PRO A 115 29.89 8.05 15.69
N LYS A 116 29.27 6.86 15.83
CA LYS A 116 28.30 6.32 14.84
C LYS A 116 28.89 6.24 13.43
N THR A 117 30.14 5.81 13.31
CA THR A 117 30.76 5.48 12.02
C THR A 117 30.59 3.99 11.72
N PHE A 118 30.93 3.57 10.50
CA PHE A 118 30.75 2.18 10.08
C PHE A 118 31.34 1.13 11.06
N PRO A 119 32.55 1.32 11.63
CA PRO A 119 33.06 0.46 12.69
C PRO A 119 32.14 0.28 13.90
N GLU A 120 31.50 1.34 14.41
CA GLU A 120 30.60 1.23 15.57
C GLU A 120 29.30 0.52 15.20
N TYR A 121 28.75 0.80 14.02
CA TYR A 121 27.59 0.05 13.51
C TYR A 121 27.91 -1.44 13.37
N LYS A 122 29.06 -1.75 12.78
CA LYS A 122 29.55 -3.12 12.64
C LYS A 122 29.74 -3.78 14.00
N ALA A 123 30.38 -3.11 14.95
CA ALA A 123 30.56 -3.65 16.30
C ALA A 123 29.23 -3.89 17.02
N TYR A 124 28.27 -2.97 16.90
CA TYR A 124 26.97 -3.06 17.58
C TYR A 124 26.07 -4.16 17.02
N PHE A 125 26.02 -4.33 15.69
CA PHE A 125 25.17 -5.33 15.03
C PHE A 125 25.89 -6.66 14.77
N CYS A 126 27.22 -6.68 14.63
CA CYS A 126 27.98 -7.86 14.18
C CYS A 126 29.07 -8.31 15.15
N GLY A 127 29.48 -7.51 16.13
CA GLY A 127 30.59 -7.80 17.03
C GLY A 127 31.96 -7.36 16.48
N ALA A 128 33.02 -7.59 17.26
CA ALA A 128 34.34 -6.99 17.06
C ALA A 128 35.32 -7.79 16.16
N ASP A 129 34.88 -8.82 15.43
CA ASP A 129 35.82 -9.69 14.70
C ASP A 129 35.34 -10.20 13.33
N ASP A 130 36.25 -10.22 12.36
CA ASP A 130 35.96 -10.40 10.92
C ASP A 130 35.50 -11.81 10.53
N LYS A 131 35.63 -12.79 11.43
CA LYS A 131 35.26 -14.20 11.17
C LYS A 131 34.18 -14.76 12.09
N ILE A 132 33.55 -13.92 12.92
CA ILE A 132 32.47 -14.34 13.83
C ILE A 132 31.16 -13.57 13.58
N ASN A 133 30.90 -13.19 12.33
CA ASN A 133 29.63 -12.56 11.89
C ASN A 133 28.37 -13.45 12.08
N LEU A 134 28.52 -14.62 12.70
CA LEU A 134 27.48 -15.62 12.99
C LEU A 134 27.31 -15.90 14.49
N GLN A 135 27.96 -15.13 15.37
CA GLN A 135 27.70 -15.23 16.81
C GLN A 135 26.20 -15.10 17.08
N THR A 136 25.61 -16.12 17.74
CA THR A 136 24.17 -16.25 18.00
C THR A 136 23.63 -15.07 18.80
N GLU A 137 24.46 -14.48 19.66
CA GLU A 137 24.10 -13.34 20.51
C GLU A 137 23.71 -12.07 19.72
N TYR A 138 24.32 -11.84 18.55
CA TYR A 138 24.05 -10.67 17.71
C TYR A 138 23.04 -10.96 16.58
N GLN A 139 22.68 -12.22 16.37
CA GLN A 139 21.76 -12.63 15.31
C GLN A 139 20.41 -11.93 15.41
N GLY A 140 19.88 -11.77 16.63
CA GLY A 140 18.61 -11.07 16.86
C GLY A 140 18.65 -9.61 16.41
N LYS A 141 19.74 -8.90 16.74
CA LYS A 141 19.95 -7.49 16.34
C LYS A 141 20.07 -7.35 14.82
N ARG A 142 20.86 -8.21 14.16
CA ARG A 142 20.98 -8.20 12.69
C ARG A 142 19.66 -8.48 12.00
N LEU A 143 18.95 -9.53 12.44
CA LEU A 143 17.68 -9.91 11.84
C LEU A 143 16.64 -8.82 12.02
N ALA A 144 16.57 -8.18 13.18
CA ALA A 144 15.69 -7.05 13.43
C ALA A 144 16.02 -5.86 12.52
N PHE A 145 17.30 -5.51 12.40
CA PHE A 145 17.76 -4.44 11.51
C PHE A 145 17.45 -4.72 10.04
N TYR A 146 17.76 -5.92 9.54
CA TYR A 146 17.47 -6.30 8.15
C TYR A 146 15.97 -6.31 7.86
N ARG A 147 15.14 -6.80 8.79
CA ARG A 147 13.68 -6.76 8.64
C ARG A 147 13.14 -5.33 8.60
N ALA A 148 13.65 -4.44 9.44
CA ALA A 148 13.24 -3.03 9.45
C ALA A 148 13.71 -2.32 8.17
N ALA A 149 14.98 -2.50 7.78
CA ALA A 149 15.55 -1.90 6.57
C ALA A 149 14.88 -2.42 5.29
N ALA A 150 14.51 -3.71 5.23
CA ALA A 150 13.80 -4.27 4.09
C ALA A 150 12.43 -3.61 3.84
N LYS A 151 11.76 -3.10 4.89
CA LYS A 151 10.49 -2.36 4.75
C LYS A 151 10.65 -0.97 4.15
N LEU A 152 11.86 -0.38 4.18
CA LEU A 152 12.15 0.90 3.53
C LEU A 152 12.30 0.77 2.01
N ILE A 153 12.57 -0.45 1.53
CA ILE A 153 12.74 -0.73 0.11
C ILE A 153 11.36 -1.09 -0.47
N PRO A 154 10.87 -0.38 -1.50
CA PRO A 154 9.66 -0.81 -2.18
C PRO A 154 9.83 -2.24 -2.69
N PRO A 155 8.84 -3.13 -2.56
CA PRO A 155 8.92 -4.45 -3.17
C PRO A 155 9.23 -4.27 -4.66
N SER A 156 10.23 -4.99 -5.16
CA SER A 156 10.57 -4.96 -6.57
C SER A 156 9.33 -5.34 -7.36
N VAL A 157 8.77 -4.40 -8.11
CA VAL A 157 7.70 -4.68 -9.05
C VAL A 157 8.34 -5.50 -10.17
N SER A 158 8.24 -6.82 -10.08
CA SER A 158 8.47 -7.69 -11.23
C SER A 158 7.38 -7.34 -12.24
N ALA A 159 7.77 -6.57 -13.25
CA ALA A 159 6.94 -6.22 -14.40
C ALA A 159 6.68 -7.43 -15.30
#